data_AF-A0A2H0NZJ0-F1
#
_entry.id   AF-A0A2H0NZJ0-F1
#
_cell.length_a   1.000
_cell.length_b   1.000
_cell.length_c   1.000
_cell.angle_alpha   90.00
_cell.angle_beta   90.00
_cell.angle_gamma   90.00
#
_symmetry.space_group_name_H-M   'P 1'
#
loop_
_entity.id
_entity.type
_entity.pdbx_description
1 polymer ?
#
loop_
_entity_poly.entity_id
_entity_poly.type
_entity_poly.pdbx_seq_one_letter_code
_entity_poly.pdbx_strand_id
1 'polypeptide(L)'
;MSRRKIASGVIAFAITGIFLWLALRKVEFSALGAALSSASLVWLIPMIVIVYLDLLVRAVRWRVLLSRTRVQPAPVWDLFKLEAIGLAVNNVLLLRLGEL
;
A
#
# COMPACT_ATOMS: atom_id res chain seq x y z
N MET A 1 -9.13 -4.98 25.57
CA MET A 1 -8.58 -3.94 24.65
C MET A 1 -8.31 -2.68 25.48
N SER A 2 -7.05 -2.26 25.64
CA SER A 2 -6.68 -1.14 26.54
C SER A 2 -7.29 0.18 26.07
N ARG A 3 -7.83 0.99 27.01
CA ARG A 3 -8.42 2.33 26.76
C ARG A 3 -7.50 3.24 25.91
N ARG A 4 -6.18 3.04 25.98
CA ARG A 4 -5.18 3.75 25.15
C ARG A 4 -5.28 3.44 23.66
N LYS A 5 -5.59 2.18 23.28
CA LYS A 5 -5.75 1.77 21.87
C LYS A 5 -7.00 2.39 21.25
N ILE A 6 -8.09 2.48 22.02
CA ILE A 6 -9.35 3.10 21.59
C ILE A 6 -9.14 4.61 21.40
N ALA A 7 -8.49 5.29 22.34
CA ALA A 7 -8.18 6.72 22.24
C ALA A 7 -7.31 7.04 21.00
N SER A 8 -6.28 6.24 20.74
CA SER A 8 -5.44 6.42 19.54
C SER A 8 -6.22 6.22 18.23
N GLY A 9 -7.14 5.26 18.19
CA GLY A 9 -7.98 5.02 17.01
C GLY A 9 -8.92 6.19 16.72
N VAL A 10 -9.55 6.75 17.76
CA VAL A 10 -10.42 7.92 17.64
C VAL A 10 -9.65 9.15 17.16
N ILE A 11 -8.45 9.39 17.70
CA ILE A 11 -7.59 10.50 17.27
C ILE A 11 -7.19 10.33 15.80
N ALA A 12 -6.73 9.14 15.41
CA ALA A 12 -6.36 8.86 14.02
C ALA A 12 -7.55 9.11 13.07
N PHE A 13 -8.74 8.64 13.44
CA PHE A 13 -9.96 8.84 12.64
C PHE A 13 -10.33 10.32 12.53
N ALA A 14 -10.28 11.07 13.63
CA ALA A 14 -10.54 12.51 13.62
C ALA A 14 -9.56 13.28 12.74
N ILE A 15 -8.26 12.94 12.81
CA ILE A 15 -7.22 13.53 11.95
C ILE A 15 -7.51 13.20 10.48
N THR A 16 -7.77 11.93 10.14
CA THR A 16 -8.12 11.53 8.78
C THR A 16 -9.33 12.32 8.26
N GLY A 17 -10.38 12.48 9.07
CA GLY A 17 -11.56 13.27 8.70
C GLY A 17 -11.24 14.74 8.44
N ILE A 18 -10.45 15.38 9.32
CA ILE A 18 -10.05 16.79 9.16
C ILE A 18 -9.23 16.98 7.88
N PHE A 19 -8.25 16.13 7.62
CA PHE A 19 -7.41 16.24 6.43
C PHE A 19 -8.18 15.93 5.14
N LEU A 20 -9.11 14.98 5.18
CA LEU A 20 -9.99 14.70 4.06
C LEU A 20 -10.90 15.90 3.75
N TRP A 21 -11.47 16.53 4.78
CA TRP A 21 -12.23 17.76 4.63
C TRP A 21 -11.37 18.91 4.07
N LEU A 22 -10.15 19.10 4.59
CA LEU A 22 -9.22 20.11 4.09
C LEU A 22 -8.83 19.90 2.62
N ALA A 23 -8.70 18.64 2.18
CA ALA A 23 -8.39 18.29 0.80
C ALA A 23 -9.58 18.55 -0.13
N LEU A 24 -10.80 18.22 0.30
CA LEU A 24 -12.00 18.28 -0.54
C LEU A 24 -12.69 19.66 -0.54
N ARG A 25 -12.51 20.48 0.50
CA ARG A 25 -13.26 21.76 0.67
C ARG A 25 -13.08 22.78 -0.46
N LYS A 26 -12.06 22.63 -1.32
CA LYS A 26 -11.77 23.53 -2.45
C LYS A 26 -11.87 22.82 -3.82
N VAL A 27 -12.37 21.59 -3.83
CA VAL A 27 -12.43 20.77 -5.06
C VAL A 27 -13.79 20.95 -5.71
N GLU A 28 -13.79 21.53 -6.91
CA GLU A 28 -14.97 21.53 -7.78
C GLU A 28 -15.14 20.14 -8.40
N PHE A 29 -16.16 19.39 -7.94
CA PHE A 29 -16.40 18.02 -8.40
C PHE A 29 -16.69 17.93 -9.90
N SER A 30 -17.26 18.97 -10.50
CA SER A 30 -17.49 19.07 -11.95
C SER A 30 -16.16 19.14 -12.73
N ALA A 31 -15.23 19.98 -12.28
CA ALA A 31 -13.89 20.10 -12.85
C ALA A 31 -13.06 18.82 -12.62
N LEU A 32 -13.24 18.15 -11.48
CA LEU A 32 -12.61 16.87 -11.18
C LEU A 32 -13.03 15.78 -12.18
N GLY A 33 -14.32 15.64 -12.47
CA GLY A 33 -14.83 14.67 -13.45
C GLY A 33 -14.30 14.95 -14.85
N ALA A 34 -14.27 16.22 -15.27
CA ALA A 34 -13.69 16.62 -16.55
C ALA A 34 -12.18 16.30 -16.63
N ALA A 35 -11.42 16.59 -15.57
CA ALA A 35 -9.99 16.29 -15.50
C ALA A 35 -9.71 14.78 -15.52
N LEU A 36 -10.54 13.96 -14.87
CA LEU A 36 -10.41 12.50 -14.93
C LEU A 36 -10.76 11.95 -16.32
N SER A 37 -11.74 12.54 -17.01
CA SER A 37 -12.13 12.11 -18.36
C SER A 37 -11.08 12.42 -19.43
N SER A 38 -10.29 13.49 -19.24
CA SER A 38 -9.19 13.87 -20.13
C SER A 38 -7.86 13.21 -19.78
N ALA A 39 -7.79 12.51 -18.64
CA ALA A 39 -6.58 11.82 -18.21
C ALA A 39 -6.28 10.62 -19.13
N SER A 40 -5.03 10.54 -19.61
CA SER A 40 -4.60 9.44 -20.46
C SER A 40 -4.31 8.18 -19.64
N LEU A 41 -5.09 7.13 -19.89
CA LEU A 41 -4.88 5.80 -19.30
C LEU A 41 -3.56 5.14 -19.74
N VAL A 42 -2.90 5.67 -20.78
CA VAL A 42 -1.61 5.15 -21.25
C VAL A 42 -0.56 5.20 -20.14
N TRP A 43 -0.63 6.19 -19.24
CA TRP A 43 0.28 6.32 -18.09
C TRP A 43 0.11 5.22 -17.04
N LEU A 44 -1.00 4.46 -17.05
CA LEU A 44 -1.16 3.30 -16.17
C LEU A 44 -0.20 2.18 -16.53
N ILE A 45 0.15 2.02 -17.82
CA ILE A 45 1.06 0.96 -18.26
C ILE A 45 2.44 1.10 -17.62
N PRO A 46 3.17 2.23 -17.75
CA PRO A 46 4.47 2.37 -17.09
C PRO A 46 4.34 2.34 -15.57
N MET A 47 3.25 2.85 -14.99
CA MET A 47 3.01 2.76 -13.54
C MET A 47 2.94 1.29 -13.08
N ILE A 48 2.16 0.46 -13.77
CA ILE A 48 2.02 -0.97 -13.47
C ILE A 48 3.37 -1.68 -13.61
N VAL A 49 4.11 -1.40 -14.69
CA VAL A 49 5.45 -1.96 -14.90
C VAL A 49 6.38 -1.59 -13.75
N ILE A 50 6.41 -0.32 -13.34
CA ILE A 50 7.24 0.14 -12.22
C ILE A 50 6.85 -0.58 -10.92
N VAL A 51 5.56 -0.74 -10.62
CA VAL A 51 5.09 -1.45 -9.42
C VAL A 51 5.55 -2.92 -9.41
N TYR A 52 5.46 -3.61 -10.55
CA TYR A 52 5.94 -4.98 -10.66
C TYR A 52 7.46 -5.08 -10.50
N LEU A 53 8.23 -4.17 -11.11
CA LEU A 53 9.68 -4.11 -10.96
C LEU A 53 10.10 -3.83 -9.51
N ASP A 54 9.40 -2.93 -8.84
CA ASP A 54 9.61 -2.59 -7.44
C ASP A 54 9.37 -3.79 -6.51
N LEU A 55 8.30 -4.56 -6.74
CA LEU A 55 8.06 -5.83 -6.05
C LEU A 55 9.13 -6.89 -6.36
N LEU A 56 9.61 -6.97 -7.61
CA LEU A 56 10.70 -7.89 -7.98
C LEU A 56 12.01 -7.54 -7.28
N VAL A 57 12.38 -6.26 -7.25
CA VAL A 57 13.59 -5.77 -6.55
C VAL A 57 13.49 -6.10 -5.06
N ARG A 58 12.33 -5.92 -4.44
CA ARG A 58 12.13 -6.31 -3.04
C ARG A 58 12.21 -7.81 -2.83
N ALA A 59 11.65 -8.63 -3.71
CA ALA A 59 11.77 -10.09 -3.63
C ALA A 59 13.24 -10.56 -3.73
N VAL A 60 14.03 -9.95 -4.63
CA VAL A 60 15.47 -10.21 -4.72
C VAL A 60 16.20 -9.78 -3.44
N ARG A 61 15.88 -8.60 -2.91
CA ARG A 61 16.43 -8.10 -1.65
C ARG A 61 16.14 -9.08 -0.51
N TRP A 62 14.92 -9.60 -0.41
CA TRP A 62 14.54 -10.62 0.57
C TRP A 62 15.29 -11.93 0.37
N ARG A 63 15.50 -12.37 -0.87
CA ARG A 63 16.32 -13.55 -1.15
C ARG A 63 17.76 -13.37 -0.65
N VAL A 64 18.37 -12.21 -0.87
CA VAL A 64 19.74 -11.90 -0.39
C VAL A 64 19.82 -11.86 1.14
N LEU A 65 18.80 -11.32 1.79
CA LEU A 65 18.71 -11.31 3.25
C LEU A 65 18.53 -12.73 3.81
N LEU A 66 17.62 -13.51 3.23
CA LEU A 66 17.33 -14.87 3.66
C LEU A 66 18.46 -15.86 3.34
N SER A 67 19.22 -15.64 2.26
CA SER A 67 20.38 -16.48 1.92
C SER A 67 21.53 -16.35 2.91
N ARG A 68 21.53 -15.32 3.76
CA ARG A 68 22.49 -15.18 4.88
C ARG A 68 22.07 -15.97 6.13
N THR A 69 20.86 -16.54 6.11
CA THR A 69 20.32 -17.36 7.20
C THR A 69 20.59 -18.83 6.93
N ARG A 70 20.56 -19.68 7.96
CA ARG A 70 20.78 -21.15 7.86
C ARG A 70 19.69 -21.92 7.08
N VAL A 71 18.75 -21.20 6.46
CA VAL A 71 17.60 -21.74 5.72
C VAL A 71 17.92 -21.70 4.23
N GLN A 72 17.52 -22.74 3.50
CA GLN A 72 17.72 -22.77 2.04
C GLN A 72 17.07 -21.54 1.38
N PRO A 73 17.75 -20.87 0.44
CA PRO A 73 17.21 -19.67 -0.19
C PRO A 73 15.97 -20.01 -1.01
N ALA A 74 14.83 -19.44 -0.62
CA ALA A 74 13.58 -19.56 -1.36
C ALA A 74 13.72 -18.95 -2.78
N PRO A 75 13.03 -19.49 -3.78
CA PRO A 75 13.03 -18.92 -5.13
C PRO A 75 12.40 -17.51 -5.10
N VAL A 76 12.96 -16.60 -5.90
CA VAL A 76 12.53 -15.18 -5.98
C VAL A 76 11.04 -15.08 -6.27
N TRP A 77 10.51 -15.98 -7.09
CA TRP A 77 9.10 -15.96 -7.49
C TRP A 77 8.14 -16.26 -6.33
N ASP A 78 8.53 -17.11 -5.39
CA ASP A 78 7.69 -17.40 -4.23
C ASP A 78 7.74 -16.25 -3.21
N LEU A 79 8.91 -15.62 -3.05
CA LEU A 79 9.07 -14.41 -2.24
C LEU A 79 8.24 -13.25 -2.81
N PHE A 80 8.25 -13.09 -4.13
CA PHE A 80 7.44 -12.10 -4.83
C PHE A 80 5.94 -12.32 -4.58
N LYS A 81 5.44 -13.56 -4.71
CA LYS A 81 4.03 -13.88 -4.45
C LYS A 81 3.65 -13.63 -2.99
N LEU A 82 4.49 -14.07 -2.06
CA LEU A 82 4.24 -13.90 -0.63
C LEU A 82 4.19 -12.42 -0.25
N GLU A 83 5.12 -11.62 -0.79
CA GLU A 83 5.15 -10.17 -0.59
C GLU A 83 3.94 -9.48 -1.21
N ALA A 84 3.56 -9.84 -2.44
CA ALA A 84 2.38 -9.28 -3.10
C ALA A 84 1.09 -9.58 -2.32
N ILE A 85 0.91 -10.82 -1.84
CA ILE A 85 -0.23 -11.20 -1.01
C ILE A 85 -0.18 -10.45 0.33
N GLY A 86 0.97 -10.40 0.99
CA GLY A 86 1.13 -9.69 2.26
C GLY A 86 0.80 -8.20 2.15
N LEU A 87 1.23 -7.55 1.07
CA LEU A 87 0.89 -6.15 0.77
C LEU A 87 -0.59 -5.98 0.42
N ALA A 88 -1.16 -6.89 -0.37
CA ALA A 88 -2.59 -6.85 -0.69
C ALA A 88 -3.43 -6.97 0.59
N VAL A 89 -3.10 -7.92 1.46
CA VAL A 89 -3.74 -8.09 2.76
C VAL A 89 -3.57 -6.84 3.64
N ASN A 90 -2.38 -6.24 3.68
CA ASN A 90 -2.13 -5.01 4.44
C ASN A 90 -2.96 -3.82 3.95
N ASN A 91 -3.12 -3.68 2.64
CA ASN A 91 -3.88 -2.58 2.03
C ASN A 91 -5.40 -2.78 2.15
N VAL A 92 -5.89 -4.03 2.08
CA VAL A 92 -7.32 -4.36 2.20
C VAL A 92 -7.76 -4.40 3.66
N LEU A 93 -6.98 -5.03 4.53
CA LEU A 93 -7.24 -5.08 5.96
C LEU A 93 -6.63 -3.85 6.62
N LEU A 94 -7.45 -2.81 6.79
CA LEU A 94 -7.13 -1.69 7.67
C LEU A 94 -6.65 -2.26 9.01
N LEU A 95 -5.48 -1.79 9.48
CA LEU A 95 -4.84 -2.10 10.79
C LEU A 95 -3.67 -3.12 10.82
N ARG A 96 -2.97 -3.41 9.71
CA ARG A 96 -1.75 -4.26 9.74
C ARG A 96 -1.99 -5.55 10.55
N LEU A 97 -3.04 -6.29 10.19
CA LEU A 97 -3.52 -7.50 10.89
C LEU A 97 -2.48 -8.64 11.03
N GLY A 98 -1.27 -8.48 10.48
CA GLY A 98 -0.12 -9.33 10.77
C GLY A 98 0.46 -9.18 12.18
N GLU A 99 -0.04 -8.24 13.00
CA GLU A 99 0.41 -7.99 14.38
C GLU A 99 -0.63 -8.35 15.47
N LEU A 100 -1.77 -8.97 15.11
CA LEU A 100 -2.80 -9.41 16.07
C LEU A 100 -2.61 -10.87 16.48
#